data_AF-A0A5C7JVS5-F1
#
_entry.id   AF-A0A5C7JVS5-F1
#
_cell.length_a   1.000
_cell.length_b   1.000
_cell.length_c   1.000
_cell.angle_alpha   90.00
_cell.angle_beta   90.00
_cell.angle_gamma   90.00
#
_symmetry.space_group_name_H-M   'P 1'
#
loop_
_entity.id
_entity.type
_entity.pdbx_description
1 polymer ?
#
loop_
_entity_poly.entity_id
_entity_poly.type
_entity_poly.pdbx_seq_one_letter_code
_entity_poly.pdbx_strand_id
1 'polypeptide(L)'
;MSKIITKVFSNAKNGIPYKECIEVSGSLPITAISHNLGDYGTVEMVGNSLCVSIPNPTYDVDVSVELRGACITCQPVTVKGTITVDGICDCVPVSFEPVELPIRTIGEYISVAIPIHGTPPIVSAGGSVPTGMRIRLDGSIVIIDGTYCKAGDIKFAVKNDCSCEPIWWNWADYE
;
A
#
# COMPACT_ATOMS: atom_id res chain seq x y z
N MET A 1 -11.54 0.50 1.48
CA MET A 1 -12.28 1.59 2.17
C MET A 1 -11.39 2.81 2.36
N SER A 2 -11.91 4.04 2.30
CA SER A 2 -11.16 5.28 2.62
C SER A 2 -11.23 5.58 4.12
N LYS A 3 -10.10 5.79 4.80
CA LYS A 3 -10.06 6.15 6.23
C LYS A 3 -10.14 7.67 6.41
N ILE A 4 -11.00 8.11 7.32
CA ILE A 4 -11.13 9.51 7.74
C ILE A 4 -10.25 9.70 8.98
N ILE A 5 -9.42 10.74 8.97
CA ILE A 5 -8.52 11.07 10.07
C ILE A 5 -8.84 12.50 10.53
N THR A 6 -9.15 12.68 11.80
CA THR A 6 -9.37 14.01 12.38
C THR A 6 -8.06 14.52 12.99
N LYS A 7 -7.59 15.68 12.53
CA LYS A 7 -6.46 16.41 13.11
C LYS A 7 -6.97 17.61 13.88
N VAL A 8 -6.51 17.75 15.11
CA VAL A 8 -6.74 18.94 15.95
C VAL A 8 -5.51 19.82 15.90
N PHE A 9 -5.71 21.10 15.63
CA PHE A 9 -4.67 22.13 15.63
C PHE A 9 -4.69 22.91 16.95
N SER A 10 -3.69 23.78 17.16
CA SER A 10 -3.72 24.65 18.32
C SER A 10 -4.92 25.61 18.27
N ASN A 11 -5.47 25.91 19.44
CA ASN A 11 -6.67 26.74 19.55
C ASN A 11 -6.36 28.18 19.08
N ALA A 12 -7.16 28.68 18.14
CA ALA A 12 -7.06 30.04 17.64
C ALA A 12 -7.66 31.00 18.67
N LYS A 13 -6.92 32.06 19.02
CA LYS A 13 -7.32 33.00 20.07
C LYS A 13 -8.06 34.20 19.53
N ASN A 14 -9.08 34.64 20.26
CA ASN A 14 -9.87 35.81 19.92
C ASN A 14 -8.99 37.04 19.60
N GLY A 15 -9.27 37.70 18.48
CA GLY A 15 -8.59 38.91 18.03
C GLY A 15 -7.15 38.72 17.53
N ILE A 16 -6.66 37.48 17.48
CA ILE A 16 -5.30 37.16 17.02
C ILE A 16 -5.39 36.40 15.70
N PRO A 17 -4.88 36.96 14.57
CA PRO A 17 -4.79 36.23 13.32
C PRO A 17 -4.06 34.91 13.52
N TYR A 18 -4.68 33.82 13.10
CA TYR A 18 -4.20 32.47 13.35
C TYR A 18 -3.79 31.82 12.03
N LYS A 19 -2.58 31.28 11.98
CA LYS A 19 -2.08 30.47 10.87
C LYS A 19 -1.20 29.35 11.42
N GLU A 20 -1.56 28.12 11.10
CA GLU A 20 -0.76 26.95 11.47
C GLU A 20 -0.68 26.02 10.26
N CYS A 21 0.52 25.50 9.98
CA CYS A 21 0.76 24.54 8.92
C CYS A 21 1.45 23.32 9.52
N ILE A 22 0.97 22.13 9.18
CA ILE A 22 1.58 20.87 9.58
C ILE A 22 2.10 20.13 8.35
N GLU A 23 3.29 19.55 8.46
CA GLU A 23 3.79 18.63 7.45
C GLU A 23 2.97 17.35 7.45
N VAL A 24 2.48 16.99 6.27
CA VAL A 24 1.83 15.71 6.01
C VAL A 24 2.78 14.90 5.14
N SER A 25 3.35 13.85 5.72
CA SER A 25 4.30 12.99 5.00
C SER A 25 3.70 11.61 4.74
N GLY A 26 3.86 11.11 3.52
CA GLY A 26 3.32 9.86 3.04
C GLY A 26 3.32 9.85 1.52
N SER A 27 3.37 8.66 0.92
CA SER A 27 2.98 8.52 -0.49
C SER A 27 1.45 8.71 -0.56
N LEU A 28 0.91 9.28 -1.65
CA LEU A 28 -0.51 9.37 -2.06
C LEU A 28 -1.17 10.76 -1.99
N PRO A 29 -2.18 11.06 -2.85
CA PRO A 29 -2.94 12.30 -2.75
C PRO A 29 -3.77 12.32 -1.46
N ILE A 30 -3.49 13.30 -0.61
CA ILE A 30 -4.23 13.58 0.63
C ILE A 30 -5.13 14.77 0.36
N THR A 31 -6.41 14.64 0.72
CA THR A 31 -7.39 15.72 0.54
C THR A 31 -8.06 16.02 1.87
N ALA A 32 -8.19 17.31 2.21
CA ALA A 32 -9.07 17.74 3.29
C ALA A 32 -10.52 17.57 2.82
N ILE A 33 -11.32 16.86 3.59
CA ILE A 33 -12.70 16.52 3.21
C ILE A 33 -13.75 17.22 4.07
N SER A 34 -13.37 17.70 5.26
CA SER A 34 -14.24 18.54 6.09
C SER A 34 -13.41 19.31 7.12
N HIS A 35 -13.96 20.41 7.63
CA HIS A 35 -13.39 21.19 8.73
C HIS A 35 -14.49 21.93 9.49
N ASN A 36 -14.22 22.28 10.75
CA ASN A 36 -15.20 22.96 11.61
C ASN A 36 -15.14 24.51 11.55
N LEU A 37 -14.37 25.07 10.61
CA LEU A 37 -14.13 26.53 10.52
C LEU A 37 -15.26 27.37 9.91
N GLY A 38 -16.23 26.77 9.22
CA GLY A 38 -17.27 27.52 8.48
C GLY A 38 -16.66 28.57 7.53
N ASP A 39 -17.26 29.77 7.48
CA ASP A 39 -16.80 30.91 6.65
C ASP A 39 -15.70 31.76 7.32
N TYR A 40 -15.28 31.41 8.55
CA TYR A 40 -14.38 32.22 9.36
C TYR A 40 -12.89 31.97 9.07
N GLY A 41 -12.59 30.89 8.35
CA GLY A 41 -11.22 30.50 8.03
C GLY A 41 -11.14 29.57 6.84
N THR A 42 -9.93 29.34 6.38
CA THR A 42 -9.64 28.50 5.21
C THR A 42 -8.74 27.35 5.60
N VAL A 43 -8.98 26.20 4.97
CA VAL A 43 -8.10 25.04 5.01
C VAL A 43 -7.58 24.79 3.61
N GLU A 44 -6.27 24.79 3.44
CA GLU A 44 -5.63 24.59 2.14
C GLU A 44 -4.48 23.58 2.23
N MET A 45 -4.27 22.83 1.15
CA MET A 45 -3.06 22.05 0.96
C MET A 45 -2.06 22.89 0.16
N VAL A 46 -0.91 23.20 0.77
CA VAL A 46 0.20 23.91 0.13
C VAL A 46 1.38 22.94 0.00
N GLY A 47 1.53 22.36 -1.18
CA GLY A 47 2.46 21.24 -1.37
C GLY A 47 2.10 20.05 -0.47
N ASN A 48 3.03 19.66 0.41
CA ASN A 48 2.83 18.58 1.39
C ASN A 48 2.40 19.08 2.78
N SER A 49 1.98 20.34 2.89
CA SER A 49 1.56 20.92 4.16
C SER A 49 0.06 21.19 4.15
N LEU A 50 -0.62 20.76 5.22
CA LEU A 50 -1.99 21.18 5.50
C LEU A 50 -1.91 22.48 6.31
N CYS A 51 -2.41 23.56 5.74
CA CYS A 51 -2.42 24.88 6.36
C CYS A 51 -3.85 25.30 6.72
N VAL A 52 -4.01 25.82 7.93
CA VAL A 52 -5.23 26.46 8.41
C VAL A 52 -4.95 27.93 8.62
N SER A 53 -5.86 28.79 8.16
CA SER A 53 -5.79 30.24 8.38
C SER A 53 -7.13 30.80 8.84
N ILE A 54 -7.12 31.61 9.91
CA ILE A 54 -8.27 32.37 10.41
C ILE A 54 -7.81 33.83 10.53
N PRO A 55 -8.20 34.72 9.60
CA PRO A 55 -7.64 36.07 9.55
C PRO A 55 -8.11 36.98 10.69
N ASN A 56 -9.33 36.78 11.20
CA ASN A 56 -9.86 37.60 12.30
C ASN A 56 -10.86 36.81 13.17
N PRO A 57 -10.39 35.96 14.10
CA PRO A 57 -11.26 35.22 15.00
C PRO A 57 -11.97 36.18 15.97
N THR A 58 -13.29 36.05 16.10
CA THR A 58 -14.12 36.85 17.03
C THR A 58 -14.37 36.16 18.38
N TYR A 59 -13.90 34.92 18.52
CA TYR A 59 -13.94 34.08 19.72
C TYR A 59 -12.81 33.03 19.65
N ASP A 60 -12.53 32.35 20.76
CA ASP A 60 -11.59 31.23 20.78
C ASP A 60 -12.16 30.04 19.99
N VAL A 61 -11.39 29.50 19.04
CA VAL A 61 -11.83 28.43 18.15
C VAL A 61 -10.93 27.21 18.31
N ASP A 62 -11.53 26.08 18.68
CA ASP A 62 -10.88 24.78 18.53
C ASP A 62 -10.90 24.38 17.06
N VAL A 63 -9.75 24.17 16.46
CA VAL A 63 -9.62 23.91 15.02
C VAL A 63 -9.48 22.41 14.79
N SER A 64 -10.41 21.82 14.03
CA SER A 64 -10.36 20.43 13.59
C SER A 64 -10.55 20.29 12.08
N VAL A 65 -9.72 19.44 11.48
CA VAL A 65 -9.76 19.14 10.04
C VAL A 65 -9.80 17.63 9.85
N GLU A 66 -10.74 17.16 9.03
CA GLU A 66 -10.79 15.76 8.61
C GLU A 66 -10.08 15.58 7.27
N LEU A 67 -9.13 14.66 7.26
CA LEU A 67 -8.37 14.26 6.09
C LEU A 67 -8.86 12.90 5.58
N ARG A 68 -8.90 12.76 4.27
CA ARG A 68 -9.05 11.47 3.59
C ARG A 68 -7.77 11.16 2.82
N GLY A 69 -7.16 10.03 3.14
CA GLY A 69 -6.11 9.42 2.31
C GLY A 69 -6.72 8.40 1.35
N ALA A 70 -6.40 8.50 0.06
CA ALA A 70 -6.73 7.46 -0.92
C ALA A 70 -5.60 6.42 -0.96
N CYS A 71 -5.80 5.21 -0.42
CA CYS A 71 -4.78 4.13 -0.39
C CYS A 71 -4.38 3.71 -1.82
N ILE A 72 -3.12 3.94 -2.23
CA ILE A 72 -2.48 3.26 -3.39
C ILE A 72 -1.09 2.68 -3.00
N THR A 73 -0.58 2.87 -1.76
CA THR A 73 0.73 2.36 -1.30
C THR A 73 0.78 2.09 0.22
N CYS A 74 1.67 1.19 0.64
CA CYS A 74 1.78 0.62 1.99
C CYS A 74 2.65 1.42 2.98
N GLN A 75 2.69 2.74 2.87
CA GLN A 75 3.41 3.57 3.82
C GLN A 75 2.45 4.22 4.82
N PRO A 76 2.69 4.09 6.13
CA PRO A 76 1.95 4.86 7.13
C PRO A 76 2.20 6.36 6.92
N VAL A 77 1.13 7.15 6.82
CA VAL A 77 1.20 8.61 6.76
C VAL A 77 1.64 9.11 8.14
N THR A 78 2.79 9.79 8.20
CA THR A 78 3.30 10.39 9.43
C THR A 78 3.00 11.89 9.42
N VAL A 79 2.30 12.36 10.43
CA VAL A 79 2.04 13.79 10.67
C VAL A 79 2.91 14.19 11.87
N LYS A 80 3.81 15.17 11.73
CA LYS A 80 4.62 15.65 12.87
C LYS A 80 3.70 16.43 13.83
N GLY A 81 3.55 15.90 15.05
CA GLY A 81 2.57 16.30 16.05
C GLY A 81 1.65 15.10 16.34
N THR A 82 2.03 14.30 17.33
CA THR A 82 1.54 12.95 17.67
C THR A 82 0.15 12.58 17.15
N ILE A 83 0.12 11.88 16.00
CA ILE A 83 -0.90 10.89 15.62
C ILE A 83 -0.17 9.79 14.84
N THR A 84 -0.26 8.56 15.33
CA THR A 84 0.13 7.36 14.59
C THR A 84 -1.09 6.88 13.81
N VAL A 85 -0.97 6.76 12.49
CA VAL A 85 -2.06 6.30 11.63
C VAL A 85 -1.96 4.79 11.45
N ASP A 86 -2.87 4.03 12.07
CA ASP A 86 -3.07 2.63 11.71
C ASP A 86 -3.81 2.57 10.37
N GLY A 87 -3.06 2.41 9.28
CA GLY A 87 -3.65 2.11 7.98
C GLY A 87 -4.19 0.69 7.97
N ILE A 88 -5.50 0.51 8.18
CA ILE A 88 -6.17 -0.73 7.80
C ILE A 88 -6.71 -0.49 6.38
N CYS A 89 -5.88 -0.72 5.36
CA CYS A 89 -6.37 -0.79 3.99
C CYS A 89 -6.97 -2.19 3.77
N ASP A 90 -8.11 -2.30 3.07
CA ASP A 90 -8.57 -3.58 2.47
C ASP A 90 -7.65 -4.06 1.30
N CYS A 91 -6.47 -3.45 1.18
CA CYS A 91 -5.43 -3.78 0.22
C CYS A 91 -4.60 -4.90 0.86
N VAL A 92 -4.88 -6.14 0.46
CA VAL A 92 -4.20 -7.34 0.98
C VAL A 92 -2.93 -7.55 0.14
N PRO A 93 -1.73 -7.50 0.76
CA PRO A 93 -0.49 -7.84 0.07
C PRO A 93 -0.54 -9.25 -0.52
N VAL A 94 0.24 -9.50 -1.56
CA VAL A 94 0.22 -10.83 -2.18
C VAL A 94 0.82 -11.87 -1.23
N SER A 95 0.22 -13.04 -1.17
CA SER A 95 0.79 -14.21 -0.49
C SER A 95 0.52 -15.48 -1.29
N PHE A 96 1.37 -16.48 -1.09
CA PHE A 96 1.25 -17.79 -1.70
C PHE A 96 0.52 -18.75 -0.78
N GLU A 97 -0.41 -19.53 -1.32
CA GLU A 97 -0.90 -20.69 -0.61
C GLU A 97 0.19 -21.76 -0.54
N PRO A 98 0.29 -22.51 0.58
CA PRO A 98 1.13 -23.70 0.63
C PRO A 98 0.65 -24.72 -0.41
N VAL A 99 1.58 -25.23 -1.22
CA VAL A 99 1.31 -26.27 -2.21
C VAL A 99 2.31 -27.41 -2.02
N GLU A 100 1.82 -28.65 -2.05
CA GLU A 100 2.69 -29.82 -2.11
C GLU A 100 3.36 -29.90 -3.48
N LEU A 101 4.69 -29.90 -3.45
CA LEU A 101 5.50 -29.91 -4.66
C LEU A 101 5.92 -31.36 -4.97
N PRO A 102 5.73 -31.83 -6.20
CA PRO A 102 6.17 -33.17 -6.57
C PRO A 102 7.71 -33.28 -6.48
N ILE A 103 8.24 -34.49 -6.39
CA ILE A 103 9.68 -34.67 -6.57
C ILE A 103 10.01 -34.44 -8.05
N ARG A 104 11.04 -33.65 -8.35
CA ARG A 104 11.43 -33.36 -9.73
C ARG A 104 12.43 -34.40 -10.21
N THR A 105 12.04 -35.21 -11.18
CA THR A 105 12.93 -36.17 -11.84
C THR A 105 13.25 -35.67 -13.24
N ILE A 106 14.53 -35.72 -13.63
CA ILE A 106 14.94 -35.28 -14.96
C ILE A 106 14.23 -36.11 -16.04
N GLY A 107 13.64 -35.43 -17.02
CA GLY A 107 12.88 -36.03 -18.13
C GLY A 107 11.37 -36.18 -17.86
N GLU A 108 10.91 -35.95 -16.63
CA GLU A 108 9.48 -35.99 -16.33
C GLU A 108 8.77 -34.67 -16.66
N TYR A 109 7.51 -34.79 -17.08
CA TYR A 109 6.63 -33.64 -17.24
C TYR A 109 5.98 -33.30 -15.90
N ILE A 110 6.06 -32.03 -15.52
CA ILE A 110 5.53 -31.51 -14.27
C ILE A 110 4.50 -30.44 -14.61
N SER A 111 3.43 -30.38 -13.82
CA SER A 111 2.44 -29.30 -13.86
C SER A 111 1.95 -29.01 -12.46
N VAL A 112 2.21 -27.80 -11.97
CA VAL A 112 1.83 -27.34 -10.64
C VAL A 112 1.09 -26.01 -10.78
N ALA A 113 -0.01 -25.87 -10.06
CA ALA A 113 -0.75 -24.62 -9.93
C ALA A 113 -0.61 -24.12 -8.48
N ILE A 114 -0.18 -22.88 -8.33
CA ILE A 114 0.07 -22.23 -7.05
C ILE A 114 -0.94 -21.09 -6.91
N PRO A 115 -1.98 -21.24 -6.08
CA PRO A 115 -2.90 -20.16 -5.77
C PRO A 115 -2.18 -19.00 -5.08
N ILE A 116 -2.59 -17.78 -5.42
CA ILE A 116 -2.15 -16.55 -4.76
C ILE A 116 -3.34 -15.80 -4.19
N HIS A 117 -3.15 -15.31 -2.97
CA HIS A 117 -4.08 -14.38 -2.34
C HIS A 117 -3.56 -12.96 -2.44
N GLY A 118 -4.47 -12.00 -2.42
CA GLY A 118 -4.15 -10.58 -2.47
C GLY A 118 -5.20 -9.81 -3.24
N THR A 119 -5.17 -8.49 -3.10
CA THR A 119 -6.07 -7.61 -3.87
C THR A 119 -5.57 -7.53 -5.32
N PRO A 120 -6.40 -7.84 -6.34
CA PRO A 120 -6.05 -7.64 -7.75
C PRO A 120 -5.91 -6.15 -8.11
N PRO A 121 -5.16 -5.79 -9.18
CA PRO A 121 -4.47 -6.69 -10.10
C PRO A 121 -3.16 -7.22 -9.52
N ILE A 122 -2.90 -8.51 -9.76
CA ILE A 122 -1.61 -9.13 -9.44
C ILE A 122 -0.85 -9.31 -10.76
N VAL A 123 0.43 -8.94 -10.77
CA VAL A 123 1.29 -9.00 -11.95
C VAL A 123 2.58 -9.77 -11.64
N SER A 124 3.16 -10.37 -12.69
CA SER A 124 4.49 -10.96 -12.58
C SER A 124 5.54 -9.87 -12.40
N ALA A 125 6.49 -10.10 -11.49
CA ALA A 125 7.62 -9.24 -11.21
C ALA A 125 8.97 -9.88 -11.60
N GLY A 126 8.94 -11.03 -12.28
CA GLY A 126 10.12 -11.76 -12.74
C GLY A 126 10.16 -13.21 -12.25
N GLY A 127 11.20 -13.92 -12.66
CA GLY A 127 11.41 -15.32 -12.30
C GLY A 127 12.37 -16.03 -13.25
N SER A 128 12.71 -17.26 -12.89
CA SER A 128 13.55 -18.16 -13.67
C SER A 128 13.09 -19.60 -13.47
N VAL A 129 13.15 -20.38 -14.54
CA VAL A 129 12.94 -21.82 -14.53
C VAL A 129 14.07 -22.54 -15.25
N PRO A 130 14.32 -23.81 -14.90
CA PRO A 130 15.20 -24.68 -15.65
C PRO A 130 14.72 -24.90 -17.08
N THR A 131 15.66 -25.32 -17.94
CA THR A 131 15.38 -25.61 -19.34
C THR A 131 14.27 -26.66 -19.48
N GLY A 132 13.32 -26.39 -20.38
CA GLY A 132 12.18 -27.28 -20.65
C GLY A 132 10.91 -26.94 -19.83
N MET A 133 11.00 -26.03 -18.86
CA MET A 133 9.87 -25.56 -18.07
C MET A 133 9.48 -24.12 -18.40
N ARG A 134 8.27 -23.71 -17.99
CA ARG A 134 7.77 -22.34 -18.11
C ARG A 134 6.94 -21.96 -16.89
N ILE A 135 6.83 -20.65 -16.64
CA ILE A 135 5.94 -20.06 -15.63
C ILE A 135 4.96 -19.13 -16.33
N ARG A 136 3.69 -19.18 -15.94
CA ARG A 136 2.65 -18.26 -16.39
C ARG A 136 1.81 -17.83 -15.20
N LEU A 137 1.35 -16.58 -15.22
CA LEU A 137 0.39 -16.04 -14.25
C LEU A 137 -0.97 -15.94 -14.94
N ASP A 138 -1.97 -16.60 -14.40
CA ASP A 138 -3.36 -16.57 -14.86
C ASP A 138 -4.25 -16.07 -13.72
N GLY A 139 -4.55 -14.77 -13.73
CA GLY A 139 -5.26 -14.09 -12.66
C GLY A 139 -4.56 -14.26 -11.31
N SER A 140 -5.19 -15.03 -10.42
CA SER A 140 -4.70 -15.34 -9.07
C SER A 140 -4.09 -16.75 -8.95
N ILE A 141 -3.57 -17.29 -10.04
CA ILE A 141 -2.91 -18.61 -10.05
C ILE A 141 -1.60 -18.51 -10.83
N VAL A 142 -0.51 -18.98 -10.23
CA VAL A 142 0.76 -19.20 -10.92
C VAL A 142 0.83 -20.64 -11.39
N ILE A 143 1.03 -20.85 -12.69
CA ILE A 143 1.14 -22.16 -13.30
C ILE A 143 2.58 -22.39 -13.71
N ILE A 144 3.16 -23.48 -13.22
CA ILE A 144 4.49 -23.97 -13.57
C ILE A 144 4.30 -25.29 -14.29
N ASP A 145 4.67 -25.36 -15.56
CA ASP A 145 4.53 -26.58 -16.34
C ASP A 145 5.69 -26.82 -17.32
N GLY A 146 5.92 -28.07 -17.70
CA GLY A 146 6.92 -28.45 -18.69
C GLY A 146 7.75 -29.67 -18.28
N THR A 147 8.72 -30.01 -19.12
CA THR A 147 9.62 -31.15 -18.89
C THR A 147 10.87 -30.68 -18.14
N TYR A 148 11.20 -31.35 -17.04
CA TYR A 148 12.38 -31.03 -16.24
C TYR A 148 13.65 -31.56 -16.90
N CYS A 149 14.28 -30.78 -17.80
CA CYS A 149 15.41 -31.31 -18.59
C CYS A 149 16.77 -31.21 -17.88
N LYS A 150 16.88 -30.38 -16.84
CA LYS A 150 18.14 -30.12 -16.13
C LYS A 150 17.84 -29.68 -14.70
N ALA A 151 18.69 -30.09 -13.76
CA ALA A 151 18.69 -29.59 -12.39
C ALA A 151 18.74 -28.06 -12.33
N GLY A 152 17.95 -27.48 -11.41
CA GLY A 152 17.96 -26.05 -11.14
C GLY A 152 16.75 -25.58 -10.34
N ASP A 153 16.93 -24.46 -9.64
CA ASP A 153 15.86 -23.83 -8.88
C ASP A 153 14.77 -23.25 -9.78
N ILE A 154 13.54 -23.30 -9.30
CA ILE A 154 12.43 -22.54 -9.86
C ILE A 154 12.16 -21.36 -8.95
N LYS A 155 12.26 -20.15 -9.49
CA LYS A 155 12.06 -18.90 -8.75
C LYS A 155 11.07 -18.04 -9.50
N PHE A 156 10.15 -17.40 -8.79
CA PHE A 156 9.30 -16.39 -9.39
C PHE A 156 8.84 -15.37 -8.37
N ALA A 157 8.47 -14.20 -8.88
CA ALA A 157 7.99 -13.10 -8.08
C ALA A 157 6.67 -12.58 -8.64
N VAL A 158 5.78 -12.22 -7.73
CA VAL A 158 4.52 -11.54 -8.03
C VAL A 158 4.42 -10.27 -7.19
N LYS A 159 3.65 -9.31 -7.66
CA LYS A 159 3.34 -8.09 -6.91
C LYS A 159 1.93 -7.60 -7.22
N ASN A 160 1.36 -6.88 -6.28
CA ASN A 160 0.23 -5.98 -6.50
C ASN A 160 0.59 -4.59 -5.99
N ASP A 161 -0.31 -3.63 -6.18
CA ASP A 161 -0.10 -2.25 -5.71
C ASP A 161 -0.02 -2.15 -4.17
N CYS A 162 -0.46 -3.19 -3.45
CA CYS A 162 -0.33 -3.33 -2.00
C CYS A 162 1.02 -3.92 -1.56
N SER A 163 1.97 -4.18 -2.45
CA SER A 163 3.26 -4.80 -2.10
C SER A 163 4.38 -3.83 -2.46
N CYS A 164 5.07 -3.28 -1.45
CA CYS A 164 6.22 -2.38 -1.67
C CYS A 164 7.37 -3.06 -2.43
N GLU A 165 7.52 -4.37 -2.23
CA GLU A 165 8.49 -5.21 -2.92
C GLU A 165 7.80 -6.44 -3.49
N PRO A 166 8.35 -7.05 -4.56
CA PRO A 166 7.85 -8.32 -5.06
C PRO A 166 7.97 -9.43 -4.02
N ILE A 167 6.93 -10.24 -3.90
CA ILE A 167 6.94 -11.43 -3.04
C ILE A 167 7.52 -12.59 -3.85
N TRP A 168 8.62 -13.13 -3.35
CA TRP A 168 9.36 -14.21 -3.99
C TRP A 168 8.89 -15.57 -3.50
N TRP A 169 8.78 -16.50 -4.44
CA TRP A 169 8.63 -17.91 -4.17
C TRP A 169 9.78 -18.69 -4.80
N ASN A 170 10.24 -19.73 -4.09
CA ASN A 170 11.35 -20.57 -4.52
C ASN A 170 11.05 -22.04 -4.27
N TRP A 171 11.28 -22.85 -5.28
CA TRP A 171 11.34 -24.30 -5.20
C TRP A 171 12.74 -24.75 -5.56
N ALA A 172 13.55 -24.85 -4.50
CA ALA A 172 14.93 -25.30 -4.57
C ALA A 172 14.98 -26.76 -5.05
N ASP A 173 16.03 -27.07 -5.80
CA ASP A 173 16.37 -28.48 -6.01
C ASP A 173 17.01 -29.01 -4.73
N TYR A 174 16.42 -30.04 -4.14
CA TYR A 174 17.08 -30.82 -3.11
C TYR A 174 17.85 -31.90 -3.86
N GLU A 175 19.15 -31.68 -4.06
CA GLU A 175 20.08 -32.74 -4.44
C GLU A 175 20.22 -33.77 -3.31
#